data_AF-A0A2H0V6T7-F1
#
_entry.id   AF-A0A2H0V6T7-F1
#
_cell.length_a   1.000
_cell.length_b   1.000
_cell.length_c   1.000
_cell.angle_alpha   90.00
_cell.angle_beta   90.00
_cell.angle_gamma   90.00
#
_symmetry.space_group_name_H-M   'P 1'
#
loop_
_entity.id
_entity.type
_entity.pdbx_description
1 polymer ?
#
loop_
_entity_poly.entity_id
_entity_poly.type
_entity_poly.pdbx_seq_one_letter_code
_entity_poly.pdbx_strand_id
1 'polypeptide(L)'
;MSIVRCVVPYNAKNEKTTIILNIGDKHSNFIAYAKKSVLFTVSVPMSEKDITDIITQDLKIMQKKTEKEKITANYNKERSQKVVNEMLETKIRQAFDYLNTNYPQYAKIGGIYLCGGGS
;
A
#
# COMPACT_ATOMS: atom_id res chain seq x y z
N MET A 1 2.40 -14.36 5.68
CA MET A 1 1.14 -14.86 6.30
C MET A 1 0.73 -14.11 7.58
N SER A 2 1.65 -13.63 8.44
CA SER A 2 1.29 -13.01 9.73
C SER A 2 0.30 -11.83 9.60
N ILE A 3 0.58 -10.85 8.73
CA ILE A 3 -0.25 -9.64 8.53
C ILE A 3 -1.72 -9.96 8.17
N VAL A 4 -1.95 -10.91 7.27
CA VAL A 4 -3.31 -11.26 6.83
C VAL A 4 -4.16 -11.72 8.01
N ARG A 5 -3.58 -12.50 8.93
CA ARG A 5 -4.28 -12.99 10.13
C ARG A 5 -4.56 -11.91 11.17
N CYS A 6 -3.73 -10.87 11.20
CA CYS A 6 -3.90 -9.76 12.14
C CYS A 6 -4.94 -8.74 11.66
N VAL A 7 -5.08 -8.57 10.35
CA VAL A 7 -5.88 -7.48 9.76
C VAL A 7 -7.23 -7.98 9.25
N VAL A 8 -7.31 -9.20 8.72
CA VAL A 8 -8.58 -9.74 8.19
C VAL A 8 -9.38 -10.36 9.34
N PRO A 9 -10.65 -9.95 9.55
CA PRO A 9 -11.50 -10.50 10.59
C PRO A 9 -11.68 -12.02 10.43
N TYR A 10 -11.56 -12.76 11.54
CA TYR A 10 -11.66 -14.23 11.55
C TYR A 10 -12.97 -14.76 10.95
N ASN A 11 -14.09 -14.05 11.18
CA ASN A 11 -15.43 -14.41 10.71
C ASN A 11 -15.80 -13.79 9.36
N ALA A 12 -14.87 -13.14 8.65
CA ALA A 12 -15.17 -12.59 7.33
C ALA A 12 -15.55 -13.75 6.37
N LYS A 13 -16.75 -13.69 5.80
CA LYS A 13 -17.24 -14.69 4.83
C LYS A 13 -16.30 -14.83 3.61
N ASN A 14 -15.46 -13.81 3.33
CA ASN A 14 -14.37 -13.80 2.34
C ASN A 14 -14.77 -14.38 0.97
N GLU A 15 -16.02 -14.11 0.56
CA GLU A 15 -16.55 -14.50 -0.75
C GLU A 15 -16.01 -13.61 -1.86
N LYS A 16 -15.61 -12.39 -1.50
CA LYS A 16 -14.92 -11.42 -2.36
C LYS A 16 -13.46 -11.33 -1.98
N THR A 17 -12.62 -10.85 -2.88
CA THR A 17 -11.20 -10.62 -2.63
C THR A 17 -11.01 -9.42 -1.71
N THR A 18 -10.23 -9.63 -0.66
CA THR A 18 -9.71 -8.59 0.21
C THR A 18 -8.30 -8.26 -0.22
N ILE A 19 -8.04 -6.98 -0.45
CA ILE A 19 -6.68 -6.48 -0.68
C ILE A 19 -6.12 -5.98 0.64
N ILE A 20 -4.85 -6.29 0.89
CA ILE A 20 -4.09 -5.73 2.00
C ILE A 20 -2.87 -5.03 1.41
N LEU A 21 -2.80 -3.71 1.60
CA LEU A 21 -1.65 -2.90 1.25
C LEU A 21 -0.90 -2.55 2.53
N ASN A 22 0.23 -3.23 2.74
CA ASN A 22 1.11 -2.99 3.89
C ASN A 22 2.23 -2.04 3.50
N ILE A 23 2.22 -0.80 4.02
CA ILE A 23 3.24 0.22 3.78
C ILE A 23 4.29 0.16 4.89
N GLY A 24 5.43 -0.46 4.58
CA GLY A 24 6.54 -0.62 5.53
C GLY A 24 7.65 0.40 5.32
N ASP A 25 8.55 0.48 6.31
CA ASP A 25 9.71 1.39 6.31
C ASP A 25 10.64 1.19 5.10
N LYS A 26 10.92 -0.08 4.75
CA LYS A 26 11.82 -0.45 3.62
C LYS A 26 11.13 -1.10 2.44
N HIS A 27 10.00 -1.74 2.67
CA HIS A 27 9.27 -2.48 1.65
C HIS A 27 7.78 -2.39 1.91
N SER A 28 7.00 -2.20 0.85
CA SER A 28 5.55 -2.31 0.89
C SER A 28 5.08 -3.52 0.12
N ASN A 29 3.95 -4.08 0.51
CA ASN A 29 3.41 -5.29 -0.09
C ASN A 29 1.93 -5.13 -0.38
N PHE A 30 1.52 -5.62 -1.55
CA PHE A 30 0.13 -5.82 -1.91
C PHE A 30 -0.17 -7.32 -1.81
N ILE A 31 -1.21 -7.67 -1.07
CA ILE A 31 -1.62 -9.05 -0.85
C ILE A 31 -3.08 -9.18 -1.29
N ALA A 32 -3.34 -10.09 -2.24
CA ALA A 32 -4.69 -10.49 -2.60
C ALA A 32 -5.08 -11.73 -1.79
N TYR A 33 -6.20 -11.65 -1.07
CA TYR A 33 -6.69 -12.70 -0.19
C TYR A 33 -8.16 -13.01 -0.48
N ALA A 34 -8.49 -14.27 -0.72
CA ALA A 34 -9.87 -14.71 -0.96
C ALA A 34 -10.06 -16.14 -0.45
N LYS A 35 -11.29 -16.50 -0.07
CA LYS A 35 -11.64 -17.89 0.32
C LYS A 35 -10.68 -18.51 1.36
N LYS A 36 -10.25 -17.71 2.33
CA LYS A 36 -9.30 -18.10 3.39
C LYS A 36 -7.88 -18.44 2.92
N SER A 37 -7.50 -18.06 1.70
CA SER A 37 -6.17 -18.25 1.15
C SER A 37 -5.60 -16.95 0.57
N VAL A 38 -4.28 -16.81 0.64
CA VAL A 38 -3.56 -15.81 -0.15
C VAL A 38 -3.56 -16.31 -1.59
N LEU A 39 -3.99 -15.45 -2.52
CA LEU A 39 -3.92 -15.72 -3.95
C LEU A 39 -2.51 -15.43 -4.46
N PHE A 40 -2.01 -14.23 -4.13
CA PHE A 40 -0.63 -13.82 -4.42
C PHE A 40 -0.21 -12.69 -3.49
N THR A 41 1.11 -12.46 -3.46
CA THR A 41 1.73 -11.27 -2.85
C THR A 41 2.65 -10.66 -3.87
N VAL A 42 2.58 -9.34 -4.04
CA VAL A 42 3.53 -8.58 -4.86
C VAL A 42 4.16 -7.48 -4.04
N SER A 43 5.45 -7.29 -4.21
CA SER A 43 6.15 -6.14 -3.63
C SER A 43 5.75 -4.88 -4.38
N VAL A 44 5.43 -3.84 -3.61
CA VAL A 44 5.25 -2.49 -4.11
C VAL A 44 6.59 -1.77 -3.90
N PRO A 45 7.27 -1.28 -4.95
CA PRO A 45 8.57 -0.62 -4.89
C PRO A 45 8.41 0.81 -4.36
N MET A 46 7.90 0.90 -3.15
CA MET A 46 7.67 2.15 -2.45
C MET A 46 7.67 1.83 -0.97
N SER A 47 8.44 2.57 -0.21
CA SER A 47 8.50 2.46 1.25
C SER A 47 8.23 3.81 1.90
N GLU A 48 8.03 3.80 3.21
CA GLU A 48 7.93 5.05 3.98
C GLU A 48 9.16 5.93 3.78
N LYS A 49 10.35 5.32 3.72
CA LYS A 49 11.60 6.01 3.43
C LYS A 49 11.62 6.63 2.02
N ASP A 50 11.12 5.93 1.00
CA ASP A 50 11.05 6.49 -0.36
C ASP A 50 10.16 7.74 -0.39
N ILE A 51 9.03 7.70 0.33
CA ILE A 51 8.13 8.85 0.49
C ILE A 51 8.88 10.02 1.15
N THR A 52 9.60 9.74 2.23
CA THR A 52 10.39 10.76 2.94
C THR A 52 11.47 11.36 2.08
N ASP A 53 12.16 10.54 1.29
CA ASP A 53 13.25 11.01 0.42
C ASP A 53 12.69 11.92 -0.69
N ILE A 54 11.56 11.57 -1.30
CA ILE A 54 10.84 12.42 -2.28
C ILE A 54 10.45 13.77 -1.67
N ILE A 55 9.89 13.76 -0.45
CA ILE A 55 9.47 14.98 0.23
C ILE A 55 10.68 15.82 0.66
N THR A 56 11.74 15.18 1.14
CA THR A 56 12.99 15.82 1.55
C THR A 56 13.63 16.56 0.39
N GLN A 57 13.68 15.92 -0.79
CA GLN A 57 14.18 16.53 -2.01
C GLN A 57 13.36 17.75 -2.44
N ASP A 58 12.03 17.67 -2.32
CA ASP A 58 11.16 18.77 -2.72
C ASP A 58 11.18 19.94 -1.73
N LEU A 59 11.28 19.66 -0.42
CA LEU A 59 11.36 20.67 0.65
C LEU A 59 12.76 21.25 0.86
N LYS A 60 13.81 20.54 0.41
CA LYS A 60 15.22 20.87 0.72
C LYS A 60 15.49 21.02 2.22
N ILE A 61 14.80 20.24 3.05
CA ILE A 61 15.03 20.18 4.50
C ILE A 61 15.76 18.88 4.87
N MET A 62 16.23 18.75 6.11
CA MET A 62 16.84 17.52 6.58
C MET A 62 15.80 16.41 6.76
N GLN A 63 16.16 15.17 6.40
CA GLN A 63 15.30 13.98 6.48
C GLN A 63 14.60 13.80 7.84
N LYS A 64 15.31 14.03 8.96
CA LYS A 64 14.74 13.96 10.32
C LYS A 64 13.66 15.02 10.58
N LYS A 65 13.77 16.17 9.91
CA LYS A 65 12.76 17.23 9.96
C LYS A 65 11.58 16.87 9.05
N THR A 66 11.84 16.28 7.88
CA THR A 66 10.82 15.78 6.96
C THR A 66 9.89 14.75 7.60
N GLU A 67 10.43 13.73 8.29
CA GLU A 67 9.58 12.72 8.95
C GLU A 67 8.62 13.32 9.99
N LYS A 68 9.09 14.33 10.72
CA LYS A 68 8.25 15.04 11.69
C LYS A 68 7.16 15.88 11.01
N GLU A 69 7.49 16.51 9.89
CA GLU A 69 6.55 17.33 9.11
C GLU A 69 5.52 16.48 8.34
N LYS A 70 5.90 15.26 7.90
CA LYS A 70 4.97 14.27 7.31
C LYS A 70 3.81 13.93 8.25
N ILE A 71 4.11 13.64 9.52
CA ILE A 71 3.11 13.23 10.53
C ILE A 71 2.17 14.38 10.90
N THR A 72 2.69 15.61 10.94
CA THR A 72 1.93 16.80 11.34
C THR A 72 1.07 17.39 10.23
N ALA A 73 1.02 16.75 9.04
CA ALA A 73 0.20 17.13 7.89
C ALA A 73 0.37 18.56 7.38
N ASN A 74 1.41 19.29 7.82
CA ASN A 74 1.70 20.66 7.38
C ASN A 74 2.45 20.70 6.04
N TYR A 75 2.49 19.56 5.33
CA TYR A 75 3.14 19.42 4.05
C TYR A 75 2.14 19.64 2.90
N ASN A 76 1.93 20.90 2.54
CA ASN A 76 1.13 21.25 1.36
C ASN A 76 2.06 21.52 0.16
N LYS A 77 2.67 20.45 -0.38
CA LYS A 77 3.27 20.50 -1.71
C LYS A 77 2.65 19.44 -2.59
N GLU A 78 1.71 19.91 -3.38
CA GLU A 78 1.01 19.23 -4.47
C GLU A 78 1.94 18.36 -5.33
N ARG A 79 3.20 18.77 -5.53
CA ARG A 79 4.20 18.04 -6.32
C ARG A 79 4.58 16.68 -5.73
N SER A 80 5.05 16.61 -4.49
CA SER A 80 5.43 15.30 -3.93
C SER A 80 4.23 14.41 -3.68
N GLN A 81 3.07 14.98 -3.34
CA GLN A 81 1.84 14.21 -3.22
C GLN A 81 1.46 13.59 -4.57
N LYS A 82 1.61 14.34 -5.68
CA LYS A 82 1.41 13.80 -7.03
C LYS A 82 2.37 12.66 -7.36
N VAL A 83 3.67 12.82 -7.10
CA VAL A 83 4.67 11.76 -7.36
C VAL A 83 4.38 10.50 -6.55
N VAL A 84 4.05 10.65 -5.27
CA VAL A 84 3.67 9.55 -4.37
C VAL A 84 2.43 8.83 -4.89
N ASN A 85 1.40 9.59 -5.30
CA ASN A 85 0.16 9.03 -5.83
C ASN A 85 0.38 8.27 -7.15
N GLU A 86 1.15 8.83 -8.08
CA GLU A 86 1.45 8.21 -9.38
C GLU A 86 2.21 6.88 -9.23
N MET A 87 3.16 6.82 -8.30
CA MET A 87 3.91 5.59 -8.00
C MET A 87 3.02 4.50 -7.40
N LEU A 88 2.18 4.85 -6.42
CA LEU A 88 1.23 3.91 -5.83
C LEU A 88 0.21 3.43 -6.86
N GLU A 89 -0.38 4.34 -7.62
CA GLU A 89 -1.43 4.05 -8.58
C GLU A 89 -0.95 3.06 -9.64
N THR A 90 0.23 3.27 -10.21
CA THR A 90 0.78 2.40 -11.27
C THR A 90 0.93 0.96 -10.79
N LYS A 91 1.47 0.76 -9.58
CA LYS A 91 1.74 -0.59 -9.06
C LYS A 91 0.50 -1.27 -8.54
N ILE A 92 -0.41 -0.51 -7.93
CA ILE A 92 -1.72 -0.99 -7.55
C ILE A 92 -2.48 -1.46 -8.79
N ARG A 93 -2.51 -0.66 -9.87
CA ARG A 93 -3.13 -1.04 -11.16
C ARG A 93 -2.55 -2.34 -11.72
N GLN A 94 -1.23 -2.48 -11.77
CA GLN A 94 -0.59 -3.73 -12.22
C GLN A 94 -1.01 -4.95 -11.37
N ALA A 95 -1.15 -4.77 -10.06
CA ALA A 95 -1.60 -5.84 -9.18
C ALA A 95 -3.08 -6.21 -9.42
N PHE A 96 -3.93 -5.22 -9.72
CA PHE A 96 -5.31 -5.45 -10.14
C PHE A 96 -5.39 -6.15 -11.50
N ASP A 97 -4.61 -5.74 -12.49
CA ASP A 97 -4.57 -6.38 -13.81
C ASP A 97 -4.12 -7.83 -13.69
N TYR A 98 -3.11 -8.09 -12.86
CA TYR A 98 -2.66 -9.45 -12.55
C TYR A 98 -3.76 -10.28 -11.88
N LEU A 99 -4.50 -9.72 -10.92
CA LEU A 99 -5.66 -10.38 -10.29
C LEU A 99 -6.73 -10.71 -11.33
N ASN A 100 -7.12 -9.74 -12.16
CA ASN A 100 -8.18 -9.90 -13.15
C ASN A 100 -7.81 -10.94 -14.22
N THR A 101 -6.54 -10.98 -14.62
CA THR A 101 -6.06 -11.89 -15.66
C THR A 101 -5.86 -13.31 -15.15
N ASN A 102 -5.23 -13.48 -13.99
CA ASN A 102 -4.80 -14.80 -13.49
C ASN A 102 -5.80 -15.44 -12.51
N TYR A 103 -6.69 -14.62 -11.92
CA TYR A 103 -7.69 -15.04 -10.94
C TYR A 103 -9.05 -14.39 -11.21
N PRO A 104 -9.61 -14.51 -12.43
CA PRO A 104 -10.84 -13.81 -12.83
C PRO A 104 -12.04 -14.12 -11.91
N GLN A 105 -12.13 -15.34 -11.38
CA GLN A 105 -13.17 -15.74 -10.41
C GLN A 105 -13.08 -14.99 -9.07
N TYR A 106 -11.94 -14.36 -8.79
CA TYR A 106 -11.67 -13.56 -7.59
C TYR A 106 -11.46 -12.07 -7.92
N ALA A 107 -11.81 -11.60 -9.13
CA ALA A 107 -11.67 -10.21 -9.54
C ALA A 107 -12.52 -9.23 -8.70
N LYS A 108 -13.63 -9.71 -8.11
CA LYS A 108 -14.52 -8.86 -7.32
C LYS A 108 -13.90 -8.52 -5.97
N ILE A 109 -13.56 -7.25 -5.78
CA ILE A 109 -12.95 -6.73 -4.56
C ILE A 109 -14.04 -6.39 -3.55
N GLY A 110 -13.89 -6.88 -2.32
CA GLY A 110 -14.79 -6.63 -1.21
C GLY A 110 -14.34 -5.50 -0.29
N GLY A 111 -13.04 -5.21 -0.26
CA GLY A 111 -12.45 -4.16 0.56
C GLY A 111 -10.94 -4.13 0.44
N ILE A 112 -10.36 -3.01 0.87
CA ILE A 112 -8.92 -2.76 0.92
C ILE A 112 -8.58 -2.41 2.36
N TYR A 113 -7.60 -3.11 2.93
CA TYR A 113 -7.00 -2.75 4.20
C TYR A 113 -5.66 -2.06 3.93
N LEU A 114 -5.51 -0.85 4.46
CA LEU A 114 -4.23 -0.16 4.57
C LEU A 114 -3.65 -0.44 5.95
N CYS A 115 -2.38 -0.83 6.01
CA CYS A 115 -1.69 -1.09 7.27
C CYS A 115 -0.19 -0.83 7.15
N GLY A 116 0.51 -0.84 8.29
CA GLY A 116 1.95 -0.58 8.37
C GLY A 116 2.26 0.73 9.10
N GLY A 117 3.52 1.14 9.09
CA GLY A 117 3.96 2.39 9.73
C GLY A 117 3.64 3.62 8.88
N GLY A 118 3.62 3.45 7.55
CA GLY A 118 3.33 4.52 6.59
C GLY A 118 1.87 4.59 6.11
N SER A 119 0.94 3.89 6.77
CA SER A 119 -0.49 3.89 6.45
C SER A 119 -1.27 4.90 7.29
#